data_AF-A0A375IWJ3-F1
#
_entry.id   AF-A0A375IWJ3-F1
#
_cell.length_a   1.000
_cell.length_b   1.000
_cell.length_c   1.000
_cell.angle_alpha   90.00
_cell.angle_beta   90.00
_cell.angle_gamma   90.00
#
_symmetry.space_group_name_H-M   'P 1'
#
loop_
_entity.id
_entity.type
_entity.pdbx_description
1 polymer ?
#
loop_
_entity_poly.entity_id
_entity_poly.type
_entity_poly.pdbx_seq_one_letter_code
_entity_poly.pdbx_strand_id
1 'polypeptide(L)'
;MPAARRVRCPAVRRARLPRVADADAGRRPGRHAQPHPRDGGPIRALRGDTMIQIPAARAALSAVSWRAAASLALGACLFAAGWAANGWRLVGQIEQLETAQARQREGQATALAAASEAARAEEQRRTAEQRGIANAAAKERDQARADARAAGAVAEQLRVRVGQLAAAARAAGNSGAAGGSAAAGDPLDVLTDVLSRADARAGDLAEYADRARIAGQACERAYRSLVSD
;
A
#
# COMPACT_ATOMS: atom_id res chain seq x y z
N MET A 1 20.75 -30.87 -1.45
CA MET A 1 19.69 -30.66 -0.45
C MET A 1 19.57 -29.17 -0.17
N PRO A 2 18.56 -28.45 -0.69
CA PRO A 2 18.42 -27.03 -0.40
C PRO A 2 17.64 -26.82 0.90
N ALA A 3 18.13 -25.87 1.71
CA ALA A 3 17.59 -25.52 3.00
C ALA A 3 16.15 -25.01 2.91
N ALA A 4 15.24 -25.65 3.67
CA ALA A 4 13.87 -25.22 3.83
C ALA A 4 13.82 -23.84 4.49
N ARG A 5 13.63 -22.79 3.69
CA ARG A 5 13.21 -21.46 4.19
C ARG A 5 11.83 -21.64 4.83
N ARG A 6 11.77 -21.54 6.16
CA ARG A 6 10.50 -21.44 6.89
C ARG A 6 9.79 -20.17 6.45
N VAL A 7 8.81 -20.30 5.56
CA VAL A 7 7.85 -19.23 5.28
C VAL A 7 7.01 -19.06 6.54
N ARG A 8 7.28 -18.01 7.32
CA ARG A 8 6.42 -17.64 8.45
C ARG A 8 5.07 -17.18 7.88
N CYS A 9 3.99 -17.90 8.18
CA CYS A 9 2.64 -17.35 7.96
C CYS A 9 2.54 -16.06 8.82
N PRO A 10 2.06 -14.94 8.25
CA PRO A 10 1.94 -13.70 8.99
C PRO A 10 0.89 -13.90 10.10
N ALA A 11 1.34 -13.99 11.34
CA ALA A 11 0.48 -13.78 12.48
C ALA A 11 -0.16 -12.40 12.32
N VAL A 12 -1.50 -12.35 12.40
CA VAL A 12 -2.27 -11.11 12.43
C VAL A 12 -1.84 -10.31 13.66
N ARG A 13 -0.78 -9.52 13.50
CA ARG A 13 -0.41 -8.45 14.43
C ARG A 13 -1.52 -7.43 14.31
N ARG A 14 -2.31 -7.25 15.37
CA ARG A 14 -3.09 -6.02 15.55
C ARG A 14 -2.10 -4.85 15.44
N ALA A 15 -2.07 -4.21 14.27
CA ALA A 15 -1.32 -3.00 14.07
C ALA A 15 -1.97 -1.93 14.95
N ARG A 16 -1.35 -1.65 16.10
CA ARG A 16 -1.58 -0.42 16.83
C ARG A 16 -1.03 0.68 15.92
N LEU A 17 -1.92 1.37 15.22
CA LEU A 17 -1.59 2.51 14.36
C LEU A 17 -0.74 3.50 15.17
N PRO A 18 0.47 3.88 14.69
CA PRO A 18 1.16 5.00 15.29
C PRO A 18 0.37 6.28 15.00
N ARG A 19 0.12 7.05 16.05
CA ARG A 19 -0.35 8.44 15.99
C ARG A 19 0.57 9.20 15.04
N VAL A 20 0.01 9.80 14.00
CA VAL A 20 0.69 10.79 13.17
C VAL A 20 1.01 11.96 14.10
N ALA A 21 2.27 12.04 14.53
CA ALA A 21 2.81 13.23 15.16
C ALA A 21 3.14 14.20 14.02
N ASP A 22 2.58 15.41 14.12
CA ASP A 22 2.89 16.54 13.25
C ASP A 22 4.40 16.77 13.22
N ALA A 23 5.01 16.53 12.06
CA ALA A 23 6.36 16.93 11.76
C ALA A 23 6.30 18.25 10.98
N ASP A 24 6.02 19.33 11.70
CA ASP A 24 6.28 20.68 11.25
C ASP A 24 7.72 21.04 11.63
N ALA A 25 8.66 20.79 10.73
CA ALA A 25 10.02 21.31 10.82
C ALA A 25 10.74 21.27 9.46
N GLY A 26 10.94 22.46 8.89
CA GLY A 26 12.16 22.74 8.13
C GLY A 26 12.11 22.63 6.61
N ARG A 27 11.07 23.16 5.94
CA ARG A 27 11.20 23.52 4.51
C ARG A 27 11.66 24.97 4.40
N ARG A 28 12.97 25.15 4.19
CA ARG A 28 13.57 26.44 3.83
C ARG A 28 12.87 27.00 2.57
N PRO A 29 12.36 28.24 2.58
CA PRO A 29 11.96 28.88 1.34
C PRO A 29 13.22 29.16 0.52
N GLY A 30 13.19 28.76 -0.75
CA GLY A 30 14.22 29.10 -1.72
C GLY A 30 14.41 30.61 -1.75
N ARG A 31 15.66 31.05 -1.51
CA ARG A 31 16.08 32.43 -1.72
C ARG A 31 15.75 32.81 -3.16
N HIS A 32 14.75 33.67 -3.32
CA HIS A 32 14.69 34.56 -4.47
C HIS A 32 16.00 35.35 -4.49
N ALA A 33 16.80 35.17 -5.55
CA ALA A 33 17.92 36.03 -5.84
C ALA A 33 17.35 37.43 -6.17
N GLN A 34 17.29 38.29 -5.16
CA GLN A 34 17.12 39.73 -5.39
C GLN A 34 18.37 40.26 -6.10
N PRO A 35 18.22 41.10 -7.14
CA PRO A 35 19.33 41.88 -7.65
C PRO A 35 19.74 42.90 -6.58
N HIS A 36 21.00 42.83 -6.14
CA HIS A 36 21.58 43.81 -5.25
C HIS A 36 21.55 45.22 -5.88
N PRO A 37 21.18 46.27 -5.13
CA PRO A 37 21.45 47.63 -5.53
C PRO A 37 22.97 47.83 -5.55
N ARG A 38 23.52 48.26 -6.68
CA ARG A 38 24.91 48.69 -6.75
C ARG A 38 25.04 49.97 -5.92
N ASP A 39 25.94 49.92 -4.94
CA ASP A 39 26.37 51.05 -4.15
C ASP A 39 26.73 52.23 -5.06
N GLY A 40 26.03 53.34 -4.86
CA GLY A 40 26.36 54.62 -5.43
C GLY A 40 27.67 55.12 -4.82
N GLY A 41 28.77 54.97 -5.56
CA GLY A 41 30.01 55.69 -5.29
C GLY A 41 29.79 57.20 -5.42
N PRO A 42 30.58 58.04 -4.71
CA PRO A 42 30.39 59.48 -4.71
C PRO A 42 30.58 60.04 -6.12
N ILE A 43 29.57 60.76 -6.59
CA ILE A 43 29.62 61.54 -7.82
C ILE A 43 30.67 62.63 -7.61
N ARG A 44 31.88 62.38 -8.09
CA ARG A 44 32.94 63.39 -8.19
C ARG A 44 32.47 64.38 -9.24
N ALA A 45 32.10 65.58 -8.80
CA ALA A 45 31.82 66.72 -9.64
C ALA A 45 33.06 67.04 -10.49
N LEU A 46 33.11 66.49 -11.70
CA LEU A 46 33.98 66.99 -12.76
C LEU A 46 33.33 68.27 -13.28
N ARG A 47 33.61 69.38 -12.58
CA ARG A 47 33.60 70.72 -13.16
C ARG A 47 34.77 70.77 -14.15
N GLY A 48 34.56 70.19 -15.32
CA GLY A 48 35.42 70.32 -16.47
C GLY A 48 34.71 71.23 -17.45
N ASP A 49 35.10 72.49 -17.48
CA ASP A 49 34.83 73.46 -18.54
C ASP A 49 35.44 72.93 -19.86
N THR A 50 34.77 71.95 -20.46
CA THR A 50 34.99 71.57 -21.85
C THR A 50 33.73 71.94 -22.58
N MET A 51 33.76 73.17 -23.08
CA MET A 51 32.96 73.65 -24.20
C MET A 51 33.26 72.75 -25.40
N ILE A 52 32.69 71.53 -25.40
CA ILE A 52 32.62 70.67 -26.59
C ILE A 52 31.61 71.37 -27.50
N GLN A 53 32.15 72.23 -28.36
CA GLN A 53 31.49 72.74 -29.52
C GLN A 53 30.90 71.53 -30.29
N ILE A 54 29.57 71.40 -30.30
CA ILE A 54 28.81 70.51 -31.20
C ILE A 54 28.33 71.32 -32.43
N PRO A 55 29.18 71.81 -33.34
CA PRO A 55 28.74 72.17 -34.68
C PRO A 55 29.09 71.08 -35.71
N ALA A 56 29.55 69.89 -35.29
CA ALA A 56 29.92 68.83 -36.22
C ALA A 56 28.82 67.78 -36.46
N ALA A 57 27.76 67.71 -35.64
CA ALA A 57 26.65 66.77 -35.87
C ALA A 57 25.62 67.30 -36.89
N ARG A 58 25.53 68.63 -37.10
CA ARG A 58 24.62 69.23 -38.10
C ARG A 58 25.20 69.28 -39.52
N ALA A 59 26.52 69.24 -39.68
CA ALA A 59 27.16 69.34 -41.00
C ALA A 59 27.27 68.01 -41.77
N ALA A 60 27.00 66.87 -41.13
CA ALA A 60 26.90 65.58 -41.82
C ALA A 60 25.50 65.34 -42.44
N LEU A 61 24.49 66.12 -42.02
CA LEU A 61 23.10 65.97 -42.50
C LEU A 61 22.84 66.71 -43.81
N SER A 62 23.61 67.73 -44.15
CA SER A 62 23.44 68.51 -45.40
C SER A 62 24.07 67.84 -46.62
N ALA A 63 24.89 66.80 -46.43
CA ALA A 63 25.50 66.00 -47.50
C ALA A 63 24.77 64.67 -47.77
N VAL A 64 23.67 64.40 -47.04
CA VAL A 64 22.82 63.25 -47.34
C VAL A 64 22.00 63.59 -48.57
N SER A 65 22.48 63.12 -49.73
CA SER A 65 21.67 63.16 -50.95
C SER A 65 20.32 62.49 -50.68
N TRP A 66 19.23 62.98 -51.29
CA TRP A 66 17.90 62.38 -51.17
C TRP A 66 17.91 60.85 -51.44
N ARG A 67 18.88 60.39 -52.25
CA ARG A 67 19.11 58.98 -52.58
C ARG A 67 19.58 58.16 -51.37
N ALA A 68 20.42 58.74 -50.51
CA ALA A 68 20.90 58.11 -49.28
C ALA A 68 19.77 58.02 -48.22
N ALA A 69 18.93 59.05 -48.11
CA ALA A 69 17.75 59.00 -47.24
C ALA A 69 16.72 57.96 -47.75
N ALA A 70 16.46 57.93 -49.05
CA ALA A 70 15.53 56.98 -49.67
C ALA A 70 16.00 55.52 -49.52
N SER A 71 17.30 55.24 -49.70
CA SER A 71 17.85 53.89 -49.53
C SER A 71 17.80 53.40 -48.08
N LEU A 72 18.06 54.27 -47.10
CA LEU A 72 17.89 53.93 -45.68
C LEU A 72 16.42 53.65 -45.33
N ALA A 73 15.50 54.48 -45.81
CA ALA A 73 14.06 54.25 -45.59
C ALA A 73 13.62 52.90 -46.18
N LEU A 74 14.10 52.57 -47.38
CA LEU A 74 13.79 51.30 -48.04
C LEU A 74 14.38 50.11 -47.29
N GLY A 75 15.63 50.22 -46.82
CA GLY A 75 16.26 49.21 -45.96
C GLY A 75 15.50 48.99 -44.64
N ALA A 76 15.04 50.07 -43.98
CA ALA A 76 14.24 50.00 -42.78
C ALA A 76 12.88 49.32 -43.03
N CYS A 77 12.21 49.65 -44.14
CA CYS A 77 10.95 49.01 -44.53
C CYS A 77 11.13 47.51 -44.79
N LEU A 78 12.18 47.11 -45.52
CA LEU A 78 12.48 45.70 -45.78
C LEU A 78 12.79 44.94 -44.50
N PHE A 79 13.54 45.56 -43.58
CA PHE A 79 13.84 44.97 -42.28
C PHE A 79 12.56 44.78 -41.44
N ALA A 80 11.70 45.79 -41.36
CA ALA A 80 10.44 45.71 -40.64
C ALA A 80 9.50 44.63 -41.22
N ALA A 81 9.40 44.56 -42.55
CA ALA A 81 8.62 43.53 -43.24
C ALA A 81 9.18 42.12 -42.99
N GLY A 82 10.50 41.94 -43.07
CA GLY A 82 11.17 40.68 -42.77
C GLY A 82 10.98 40.25 -41.31
N TRP A 83 11.05 41.19 -40.37
CA TRP A 83 10.84 40.91 -38.94
C TRP A 83 9.39 40.52 -38.64
N ALA A 84 8.40 41.23 -39.20
CA ALA A 84 6.99 40.86 -39.05
C ALA A 84 6.69 39.47 -39.64
N ALA A 85 7.24 39.17 -40.83
CA ALA A 85 7.10 37.86 -41.46
C ALA A 85 7.76 36.74 -40.61
N ASN A 86 8.92 37.00 -40.02
CA ASN A 86 9.58 36.07 -39.11
C ASN A 86 8.78 35.86 -37.81
N GLY A 87 8.23 36.95 -37.26
CA GLY A 87 7.36 36.94 -36.09
C GLY A 87 6.11 36.09 -36.28
N TRP A 88 5.39 36.25 -37.40
CA TRP A 88 4.23 35.41 -37.73
C TRP A 88 4.59 33.92 -37.85
N ARG A 89 5.75 33.61 -38.43
CA ARG A 89 6.23 32.23 -38.51
C ARG A 89 6.53 31.65 -37.12
N LEU A 90 7.13 32.45 -36.24
CA LEU A 90 7.52 32.01 -34.89
C LEU A 90 6.31 31.81 -33.98
N VAL A 91 5.31 32.69 -34.04
CA VAL A 91 4.05 32.56 -33.29
C VAL A 91 3.33 31.27 -33.65
N GLY A 92 3.22 30.94 -34.94
CA GLY A 92 2.62 29.67 -35.37
C GLY A 92 3.35 28.43 -34.86
N GLN A 93 4.69 28.49 -34.71
CA GLN A 93 5.45 27.38 -34.13
C GLN A 93 5.23 27.24 -32.62
N ILE A 94 5.03 28.35 -31.90
CA ILE A 94 4.75 28.34 -30.46
C ILE A 94 3.41 27.65 -30.19
N GLU A 95 2.36 28.01 -30.94
CA GLU A 95 1.04 27.36 -30.80
C GLU A 95 1.10 25.87 -31.12
N GLN A 96 1.85 25.46 -32.14
CA GLN A 96 2.05 24.05 -32.47
C GLN A 96 2.78 23.29 -31.36
N LEU A 97 3.80 23.90 -30.75
CA LEU A 97 4.52 23.30 -29.63
C LEU A 97 3.63 23.19 -28.38
N GLU A 98 2.86 24.24 -28.06
CA GLU A 98 1.94 24.24 -26.92
C GLU A 98 0.84 23.19 -27.08
N THR A 99 0.25 23.08 -28.27
CA THR A 99 -0.77 22.05 -28.56
C THR A 99 -0.18 20.64 -28.54
N ALA A 100 1.03 20.45 -29.07
CA ALA A 100 1.73 19.16 -28.98
C ALA A 100 2.04 18.79 -27.52
N GLN A 101 2.50 19.75 -26.71
CA GLN A 101 2.73 19.56 -25.28
C GLN A 101 1.44 19.28 -24.51
N ALA A 102 0.35 19.98 -24.81
CA ALA A 102 -0.96 19.74 -24.20
C ALA A 102 -1.44 18.31 -24.48
N ARG A 103 -1.38 17.86 -25.74
CA ARG A 103 -1.71 16.47 -26.14
C ARG A 103 -0.82 15.45 -25.44
N GLN A 104 0.47 15.73 -25.29
CA GLN A 104 1.39 14.85 -24.55
C GLN A 104 1.03 14.78 -23.06
N ARG A 105 0.72 15.91 -22.41
CA ARG A 105 0.31 15.94 -21.00
C ARG A 105 -1.01 15.22 -20.77
N GLU A 106 -1.98 15.39 -21.67
CA GLU A 106 -3.25 14.66 -21.64
C GLU A 106 -3.03 13.15 -21.84
N GLY A 107 -2.18 12.76 -22.80
CA GLY A 107 -1.81 11.36 -23.02
C GLY A 107 -1.09 10.75 -21.80
N GLN A 108 -0.21 11.50 -21.14
CA GLN A 108 0.44 11.07 -19.91
C GLN A 108 -0.54 10.97 -18.75
N ALA A 109 -1.44 11.93 -18.58
CA ALA A 109 -2.45 11.92 -17.53
C ALA A 109 -3.41 10.73 -17.68
N THR A 110 -3.85 10.44 -18.91
CA THR A 110 -4.72 9.28 -19.19
C THR A 110 -3.97 7.97 -19.00
N ALA A 111 -2.72 7.86 -19.45
CA ALA A 111 -1.90 6.68 -19.23
C ALA A 111 -1.63 6.41 -17.73
N LEU A 112 -1.35 7.46 -16.95
CA LEU A 112 -1.18 7.37 -15.50
C LEU A 112 -2.48 6.96 -14.80
N ALA A 113 -3.62 7.53 -15.20
CA ALA A 113 -4.92 7.16 -14.68
C ALA A 113 -5.23 5.67 -14.95
N ALA A 114 -5.09 5.22 -16.20
CA ALA A 114 -5.30 3.84 -16.59
C ALA A 114 -4.36 2.86 -15.87
N ALA A 115 -3.07 3.21 -15.73
CA ALA A 115 -2.12 2.41 -14.97
C ALA A 115 -2.50 2.32 -13.48
N SER A 116 -2.97 3.42 -12.87
CA SER A 116 -3.41 3.43 -11.48
C SER A 116 -4.67 2.59 -11.25
N GLU A 117 -5.61 2.61 -12.20
CA GLU A 117 -6.83 1.81 -12.14
C GLU A 117 -6.53 0.33 -12.30
N ALA A 118 -5.67 -0.04 -13.25
CA ALA A 118 -5.20 -1.41 -13.41
C ALA A 118 -4.49 -1.93 -12.15
N ALA A 119 -3.63 -1.12 -11.53
CA ALA A 119 -2.98 -1.47 -10.27
C ALA A 119 -3.99 -1.68 -9.12
N ARG A 120 -4.99 -0.79 -9.00
CA ARG A 120 -6.06 -0.93 -7.99
C ARG A 120 -6.92 -2.16 -8.24
N ALA A 121 -7.25 -2.47 -9.49
CA ALA A 121 -8.03 -3.66 -9.84
C ALA A 121 -7.28 -4.95 -9.45
N GLU A 122 -5.97 -5.00 -9.71
CA GLU A 122 -5.09 -6.10 -9.29
C GLU A 122 -5.05 -6.25 -7.76
N GLU A 123 -4.85 -5.15 -7.04
CA GLU A 123 -4.86 -5.15 -5.57
C GLU A 123 -6.21 -5.63 -5.01
N GLN A 124 -7.32 -5.20 -5.61
CA GLN A 124 -8.66 -5.63 -5.24
C GLN A 124 -8.88 -7.12 -5.49
N ARG A 125 -8.43 -7.65 -6.65
CA ARG A 125 -8.50 -9.09 -6.95
C ARG A 125 -7.75 -9.91 -5.90
N ARG A 126 -6.47 -9.59 -5.66
CA ARG A 126 -5.64 -10.30 -4.66
C ARG A 126 -6.23 -10.23 -3.27
N THR A 127 -6.75 -9.05 -2.89
CA THR A 127 -7.38 -8.85 -1.59
C THR A 127 -8.68 -9.65 -1.47
N ALA A 128 -9.49 -9.71 -2.53
CA ALA A 128 -10.74 -10.48 -2.53
C ALA A 128 -10.47 -11.98 -2.38
N GLU A 129 -9.48 -12.53 -3.08
CA GLU A 129 -9.08 -13.93 -2.96
C GLU A 129 -8.57 -14.27 -1.55
N GLN A 130 -7.67 -13.44 -1.00
CA GLN A 130 -7.18 -13.65 0.37
C GLN A 130 -8.29 -13.60 1.41
N ARG A 131 -9.23 -12.65 1.26
CA ARG A 131 -10.43 -12.57 2.12
C ARG A 131 -11.31 -13.81 1.95
N GLY A 132 -11.50 -14.30 0.73
CA GLY A 132 -12.23 -15.53 0.46
C GLY A 132 -11.63 -16.73 1.19
N ILE A 133 -10.30 -16.90 1.12
CA ILE A 133 -9.57 -17.97 1.79
C ILE A 133 -9.69 -17.85 3.32
N ALA A 134 -9.54 -16.64 3.86
CA ALA A 134 -9.69 -16.40 5.29
C ALA A 134 -11.11 -16.69 5.79
N ASN A 135 -12.13 -16.29 5.02
CA ASN A 135 -13.53 -16.54 5.35
C ASN A 135 -13.87 -18.03 5.30
N ALA A 136 -13.39 -18.75 4.27
CA ALA A 136 -13.56 -20.20 4.18
C ALA A 136 -12.92 -20.93 5.38
N ALA A 137 -11.68 -20.57 5.73
CA ALA A 137 -11.00 -21.14 6.89
C ALA A 137 -11.70 -20.81 8.21
N ALA A 138 -12.28 -19.60 8.34
CA ALA A 138 -13.07 -19.23 9.51
C ALA A 138 -14.32 -20.10 9.64
N LYS A 139 -15.04 -20.32 8.53
CA LYS A 139 -16.22 -21.19 8.48
C LYS A 139 -15.88 -22.64 8.83
N GLU A 140 -14.82 -23.18 8.23
CA GLU A 140 -14.31 -24.54 8.54
C GLU A 140 -13.98 -24.69 10.04
N ARG A 141 -13.33 -23.68 10.63
CA ARG A 141 -12.99 -23.68 12.07
C ARG A 141 -14.24 -23.63 12.94
N ASP A 142 -15.21 -22.81 12.59
CA ASP A 142 -16.43 -22.66 13.40
C ASP A 142 -17.30 -23.92 13.33
N GLN A 143 -17.30 -24.62 12.19
CA GLN A 143 -17.89 -25.95 12.04
C GLN A 143 -17.15 -27.00 12.89
N ALA A 144 -15.81 -27.10 12.78
CA ALA A 144 -15.04 -28.05 13.58
C ALA A 144 -15.24 -27.83 15.10
N ARG A 145 -15.40 -26.57 15.55
CA ARG A 145 -15.75 -26.25 16.94
C ARG A 145 -17.16 -26.70 17.32
N ALA A 146 -18.13 -26.59 16.41
CA ALA A 146 -19.48 -27.08 16.65
C ALA A 146 -19.48 -28.61 16.76
N ASP A 147 -18.77 -29.30 15.87
CA ASP A 147 -18.62 -30.75 15.88
C ASP A 147 -17.92 -31.24 17.16
N ALA A 148 -16.85 -30.57 17.58
CA ALA A 148 -16.17 -30.87 18.84
C ALA A 148 -17.09 -30.71 20.06
N ARG A 149 -17.93 -29.66 20.10
CA ARG A 149 -18.93 -29.49 21.17
C ARG A 149 -19.99 -30.59 21.15
N ALA A 150 -20.48 -30.96 19.97
CA ALA A 150 -21.46 -32.03 19.82
C ALA A 150 -20.88 -33.38 20.28
N ALA A 151 -19.65 -33.71 19.87
CA ALA A 151 -18.95 -34.91 20.32
C ALA A 151 -18.73 -34.90 21.83
N GLY A 152 -18.34 -33.76 22.42
CA GLY A 152 -18.21 -33.60 23.86
C GLY A 152 -19.52 -33.86 24.63
N ALA A 153 -20.65 -33.37 24.11
CA ALA A 153 -21.97 -33.62 24.71
C ALA A 153 -22.37 -35.10 24.65
N VAL A 154 -22.10 -35.78 23.53
CA VAL A 154 -22.36 -37.22 23.38
C VAL A 154 -21.46 -38.03 24.32
N ALA A 155 -20.18 -37.68 24.43
CA ALA A 155 -19.25 -38.34 25.35
C ALA A 155 -19.71 -38.22 26.81
N GLU A 156 -20.20 -37.04 27.21
CA GLU A 156 -20.71 -36.84 28.56
C GLU A 156 -21.97 -37.65 28.85
N GLN A 157 -22.91 -37.69 27.90
CA GLN A 157 -24.09 -38.55 28.01
C GLN A 157 -23.70 -40.03 28.13
N LEU A 158 -22.70 -40.49 27.38
CA LEU A 158 -22.19 -41.86 27.46
C LEU A 158 -21.61 -42.15 28.85
N ARG A 159 -20.81 -41.25 29.42
CA ARG A 159 -20.25 -41.41 30.77
C ARG A 159 -21.35 -41.55 31.82
N VAL A 160 -22.39 -40.71 31.75
CA VAL A 160 -23.55 -40.81 32.65
C VAL A 160 -24.25 -42.17 32.52
N ARG A 161 -24.46 -42.66 31.29
CA ARG A 161 -25.09 -43.97 31.05
C ARG A 161 -24.25 -45.14 31.53
N VAL A 162 -22.93 -45.10 31.28
CA VAL A 162 -21.99 -46.12 31.78
C VAL A 162 -21.97 -46.13 33.31
N GLY A 163 -21.95 -44.96 33.95
CA GLY A 163 -22.03 -44.85 35.41
C GLY A 163 -23.32 -45.44 35.99
N GLN A 164 -24.47 -45.18 35.35
CA GLN A 164 -25.76 -45.77 35.72
C GLN A 164 -25.75 -47.30 35.58
N LEU A 165 -25.19 -47.82 34.49
CA LEU A 165 -25.10 -49.26 34.23
C LEU A 165 -24.17 -49.96 35.23
N ALA A 166 -23.01 -49.36 35.53
CA ALA A 166 -22.07 -49.87 36.52
C ALA A 166 -22.70 -49.91 37.92
N ALA A 167 -23.43 -48.87 38.32
CA ALA A 167 -24.17 -48.86 39.59
C ALA A 167 -25.26 -49.95 39.64
N ALA A 168 -26.03 -50.13 38.57
CA ALA A 168 -27.06 -51.16 38.48
C ALA A 168 -26.46 -52.59 38.56
N ALA A 169 -25.33 -52.84 37.88
CA ALA A 169 -24.64 -54.12 37.91
C ALA A 169 -24.17 -54.48 39.33
N ARG A 170 -23.62 -53.50 40.08
CA ARG A 170 -23.23 -53.68 41.48
C ARG A 170 -24.42 -54.00 42.39
N ALA A 171 -25.55 -53.31 42.19
CA ALA A 171 -26.76 -53.58 42.97
C ALA A 171 -27.30 -55.00 42.76
N ALA A 172 -27.22 -55.54 41.53
CA ALA A 172 -27.63 -56.91 41.22
C ALA A 172 -26.71 -57.99 41.81
N GLY A 173 -25.39 -57.73 41.88
CA GLY A 173 -24.38 -58.66 42.41
C GLY A 173 -24.37 -58.84 43.94
N ASN A 174 -24.99 -57.92 44.68
CA ASN A 174 -25.00 -57.93 46.16
C ASN A 174 -26.18 -58.73 46.77
N SER A 175 -26.84 -59.61 45.99
CA SER A 175 -28.08 -60.29 46.40
C SER A 175 -27.91 -61.59 47.22
N GLY A 176 -26.69 -61.97 47.67
CA GLY A 176 -26.58 -63.20 48.49
C GLY A 176 -25.22 -63.64 49.09
N ALA A 177 -24.13 -62.87 49.01
CA ALA A 177 -22.83 -63.29 49.55
C ALA A 177 -22.43 -62.45 50.77
N ALA A 178 -22.01 -63.11 51.86
CA ALA A 178 -21.42 -62.46 53.02
C ALA A 178 -20.21 -61.60 52.59
N GLY A 179 -20.22 -60.32 52.97
CA GLY A 179 -19.28 -59.31 52.50
C GLY A 179 -17.83 -59.67 52.80
N GLY A 180 -17.10 -60.11 51.77
CA GLY A 180 -15.64 -60.03 51.77
C GLY A 180 -15.21 -58.56 51.83
N SER A 181 -14.15 -58.28 52.58
CA SER A 181 -13.54 -56.96 52.72
C SER A 181 -13.50 -56.21 51.39
N ALA A 182 -13.93 -54.94 51.39
CA ALA A 182 -13.89 -54.08 50.22
C ALA A 182 -12.45 -54.03 49.69
N ALA A 183 -12.21 -54.68 48.55
CA ALA A 183 -10.94 -54.58 47.85
C ALA A 183 -10.65 -53.09 47.61
N ALA A 184 -9.40 -52.68 47.86
CA ALA A 184 -8.94 -51.32 47.60
C ALA A 184 -9.07 -51.01 46.09
N GLY A 185 -10.20 -50.42 45.70
CA GLY A 185 -10.55 -50.07 44.32
C GLY A 185 -11.23 -51.19 43.53
N ASP A 186 -12.49 -50.97 43.12
CA ASP A 186 -13.19 -51.82 42.15
C ASP A 186 -12.47 -51.72 40.79
N PRO A 187 -12.03 -52.83 40.17
CA PRO A 187 -11.41 -52.84 38.84
C PRO A 187 -12.22 -52.11 37.77
N LEU A 188 -13.56 -52.08 37.90
CA LEU A 188 -14.45 -51.37 36.99
C LEU A 188 -14.32 -49.85 37.09
N ASP A 189 -14.04 -49.32 38.29
CA ASP A 189 -13.82 -47.88 38.49
C ASP A 189 -12.52 -47.42 37.83
N VAL A 190 -11.46 -48.22 37.95
CA VAL A 190 -10.17 -47.94 37.29
C VAL A 190 -10.31 -47.93 35.77
N LEU A 191 -11.03 -48.92 35.20
CA LEU A 191 -11.30 -48.97 33.76
C LEU A 191 -12.08 -47.74 33.28
N THR A 192 -13.12 -47.35 34.03
CA THR A 192 -13.98 -46.20 33.70
C THR A 192 -13.21 -44.88 33.77
N ASP A 193 -12.34 -44.72 34.77
CA ASP A 193 -11.47 -43.55 34.89
C ASP A 193 -10.42 -43.47 33.77
N VAL A 194 -9.77 -44.59 33.43
CA VAL A 194 -8.79 -44.63 32.32
C VAL A 194 -9.46 -44.30 31.00
N LEU A 195 -10.63 -44.89 30.71
CA LEU A 195 -11.39 -44.59 29.49
C LEU A 195 -11.80 -43.11 29.44
N SER A 196 -12.27 -42.55 30.56
CA SER A 196 -12.66 -41.14 30.64
C SER A 196 -11.49 -40.20 30.35
N ARG A 197 -10.30 -40.49 30.91
CA ARG A 197 -9.07 -39.72 30.66
C ARG A 197 -8.57 -39.89 29.23
N ALA A 198 -8.63 -41.10 28.68
CA ALA A 198 -8.24 -41.39 27.31
C ALA A 198 -9.12 -40.63 26.31
N ASP A 199 -10.46 -40.69 26.47
CA ASP A 199 -11.41 -39.99 25.61
C ASP A 199 -11.24 -38.47 25.70
N ALA A 200 -11.02 -37.92 26.90
CA ALA A 200 -10.76 -36.50 27.07
C ALA A 200 -9.48 -36.07 26.30
N ARG A 201 -8.40 -36.85 26.40
CA ARG A 201 -7.16 -36.60 25.65
C ARG A 201 -7.31 -36.78 24.15
N ALA A 202 -8.10 -37.74 23.70
CA ALA A 202 -8.42 -37.91 22.29
C ALA A 202 -9.16 -36.69 21.75
N GLY A 203 -10.10 -36.12 22.52
CA GLY A 203 -10.80 -34.88 22.20
C GLY A 203 -9.85 -33.68 22.08
N ASP A 204 -8.97 -33.47 23.07
CA ASP A 204 -7.96 -32.40 23.03
C ASP A 204 -7.08 -32.49 21.77
N LEU A 205 -6.65 -33.71 21.43
CA LEU A 205 -5.80 -33.96 20.27
C LEU A 205 -6.55 -33.73 18.95
N ALA A 206 -7.80 -34.17 18.86
CA ALA A 206 -8.65 -33.93 17.69
C ALA A 206 -8.85 -32.43 17.45
N GLU A 207 -9.15 -31.65 18.50
CA GLU A 207 -9.32 -30.21 18.38
C GLU A 207 -8.03 -29.51 17.91
N TYR A 208 -6.88 -29.92 18.45
CA TYR A 208 -5.58 -29.43 17.99
C TYR A 208 -5.33 -29.78 16.52
N ALA A 209 -5.59 -31.03 16.13
CA ALA A 209 -5.37 -31.52 14.78
C ALA A 209 -6.24 -30.77 13.77
N ASP A 210 -7.52 -30.54 14.06
CA ASP A 210 -8.39 -29.76 13.20
C ASP A 210 -7.94 -28.31 13.07
N ARG A 211 -7.54 -27.67 14.18
CA ARG A 211 -6.98 -26.31 14.15
C ARG A 211 -5.73 -26.23 13.28
N ALA A 212 -4.81 -27.18 13.42
CA ALA A 212 -3.58 -27.23 12.65
C ALA A 212 -3.86 -27.50 11.16
N ARG A 213 -4.75 -28.44 10.85
CA ARG A 213 -5.16 -28.78 9.49
C ARG A 213 -5.79 -27.60 8.76
N ILE A 214 -6.79 -26.96 9.38
CA ILE A 214 -7.49 -25.81 8.79
C ILE A 214 -6.53 -24.64 8.54
N ALA A 215 -5.64 -24.35 9.50
CA ALA A 215 -4.62 -23.32 9.32
C ALA A 215 -3.62 -23.67 8.20
N GLY A 216 -3.18 -24.92 8.13
CA GLY A 216 -2.28 -25.40 7.08
C GLY A 216 -2.90 -25.30 5.69
N GLN A 217 -4.13 -25.79 5.53
CA GLN A 217 -4.87 -25.70 4.27
C GLN A 217 -5.13 -24.25 3.85
N ALA A 218 -5.42 -23.35 4.81
CA ALA A 218 -5.56 -21.93 4.53
C ALA A 218 -4.24 -21.30 4.05
N CYS A 219 -3.11 -21.58 4.70
CA CYS A 219 -1.80 -21.08 4.26
C CYS A 219 -1.44 -21.63 2.87
N GLU A 220 -1.72 -22.90 2.59
CA GLU A 220 -1.45 -23.50 1.27
C GLU A 220 -2.30 -22.88 0.16
N ARG A 221 -3.61 -22.69 0.40
CA ARG A 221 -4.52 -22.00 -0.53
C ARG A 221 -4.07 -20.56 -0.79
N ALA A 222 -3.69 -19.83 0.27
CA ALA A 222 -3.20 -18.45 0.15
C ALA A 222 -1.86 -18.36 -0.59
N TYR A 223 -0.99 -19.37 -0.45
CA TYR A 223 0.23 -19.43 -1.23
C TYR A 223 -0.06 -19.72 -2.70
N ARG A 224 -0.93 -20.69 -2.99
CA ARG A 224 -1.32 -21.01 -4.37
C ARG A 224 -1.89 -19.79 -5.08
N SER A 225 -2.77 -19.02 -4.43
CA SER A 225 -3.36 -17.81 -5.01
C SER A 225 -2.34 -16.69 -5.31
N LEU A 226 -1.12 -16.77 -4.77
CA LEU A 226 -0.05 -15.82 -5.07
C LEU A 226 0.89 -16.29 -6.19
N VAL A 227 0.86 -17.58 -6.55
CA VAL A 227 1.81 -18.23 -7.46
C VAL A 227 1.15 -18.76 -8.73
N SER A 228 -0.18 -18.89 -8.75
CA SER A 228 -0.94 -19.32 -9.92
C SER A 228 -1.35 -18.19 -10.88
N ASP A 229 -0.86 -16.98 -10.64
CA ASP A 229 -0.95 -15.81 -11.54
C ASP A 229 0.31 -15.74 -12.44
#